data_AF-A0A535BCR1-F1
#
_entry.id   AF-A0A535BCR1-F1
#
_cell.length_a   1.000
_cell.length_b   1.000
_cell.length_c   1.000
_cell.angle_alpha   90.00
_cell.angle_beta   90.00
_cell.angle_gamma   90.00
#
_symmetry.space_group_name_H-M   'P 1'
#
loop_
_entity.id
_entity.type
_entity.pdbx_description
1 polymer ?
#
loop_
_entity_poly.entity_id
_entity_poly.type
_entity_poly.pdbx_seq_one_letter_code
_entity_poly.pdbx_strand_id
1 'polypeptide(L)' 'MRKAQRHSAGTITGYIGFIFGLLCVISVASEFGEPLPTGEAAFTVLVTMIVGYAVGWLIQPVIAIMFPQS' A
#
# COMPACT_ATOMS: atom_id res chain seq x y z
N MET A 1 -6.65 -20.92 -8.52
CA MET A 1 -5.28 -20.38 -8.38
C MET A 1 -5.17 -18.87 -8.60
N ARG A 2 -5.69 -18.28 -9.69
CA ARG A 2 -5.55 -16.82 -9.96
C ARG A 2 -6.07 -15.87 -8.88
N LYS A 3 -7.18 -16.19 -8.17
CA LYS A 3 -7.71 -15.34 -7.08
C LYS A 3 -6.76 -15.25 -5.88
N ALA A 4 -6.15 -16.38 -5.49
CA ALA A 4 -5.23 -16.45 -4.36
C ALA A 4 -3.96 -15.61 -4.64
N GLN A 5 -3.38 -15.72 -5.83
CA GLN A 5 -2.21 -14.93 -6.22
C GLN A 5 -2.48 -13.43 -6.26
N ARG A 6 -3.65 -13.01 -6.78
CA ARG A 6 -4.06 -11.59 -6.77
C ARG A 6 -4.25 -11.06 -5.35
N HIS A 7 -4.83 -11.87 -4.47
CA HIS A 7 -4.98 -11.52 -3.07
C HIS A 7 -3.60 -11.39 -2.39
N SER A 8 -2.69 -12.35 -2.58
CA SER A 8 -1.33 -12.28 -2.03
C SER A 8 -0.57 -11.06 -2.52
N ALA A 9 -0.62 -10.74 -3.82
CA ALA A 9 0.01 -9.56 -4.39
C ALA A 9 -0.58 -8.26 -3.83
N GLY A 10 -1.91 -8.20 -3.70
CA GLY A 10 -2.60 -7.10 -3.02
C GLY A 10 -2.14 -6.98 -1.57
N THR A 11 -2.07 -8.07 -0.81
CA THR A 11 -1.64 -8.02 0.59
C THR A 11 -0.21 -7.50 0.74
N ILE A 12 0.74 -7.97 -0.09
CA ILE A 12 2.14 -7.51 -0.06
C ILE A 12 2.22 -6.01 -0.34
N THR A 13 1.59 -5.56 -1.42
CA THR A 13 1.57 -4.14 -1.80
C THR A 13 0.78 -3.26 -0.84
N GLY A 14 -0.22 -3.82 -0.16
CA GLY A 14 -0.93 -3.18 0.96
C GLY A 14 0.00 -2.91 2.14
N TYR A 15 0.85 -3.87 2.54
CA TYR A 15 1.86 -3.64 3.57
C TYR A 15 2.89 -2.57 3.16
N ILE A 16 3.29 -2.55 1.88
CA ILE A 16 4.16 -1.48 1.35
C ILE A 16 3.44 -0.13 1.47
N GLY A 17 2.16 -0.05 1.09
CA GLY A 17 1.34 1.15 1.23
C GLY A 17 1.15 1.60 2.68
N PHE A 18 1.05 0.67 3.62
CA PHE A 18 1.02 0.96 5.06
C PHE A 18 2.33 1.60 5.54
N ILE A 19 3.47 0.99 5.22
CA ILE A 19 4.80 1.54 5.57
C ILE A 19 4.98 2.93 4.97
N PHE A 20 4.61 3.10 3.69
CA PHE A 20 4.68 4.38 3.01
C PHE A 20 3.79 5.44 3.66
N GLY A 21 2.56 5.08 4.06
CA GLY A 21 1.67 5.97 4.79
C GLY A 21 2.24 6.44 6.11
N LEU A 22 2.86 5.53 6.88
CA LEU A 22 3.55 5.88 8.12
C LEU A 22 4.72 6.83 7.87
N LEU A 23 5.55 6.54 6.87
CA LEU A 23 6.66 7.41 6.50
C LEU A 23 6.17 8.81 6.09
N CYS A 24 5.07 8.91 5.34
CA CYS A 24 4.46 10.18 4.97
C CYS A 24 4.04 11.00 6.20
N VAL A 25 3.33 10.38 7.16
CA VAL A 25 2.91 11.03 8.41
C VAL A 25 4.13 11.50 9.22
N ILE A 26 5.18 10.67 9.31
CA ILE A 26 6.42 11.02 10.02
C ILE A 26 7.14 12.18 9.32
N SER A 27 7.22 12.15 7.99
CA SER A 27 7.84 13.22 7.21
C SER A 27 7.12 14.55 7.40
N VAL A 28 5.78 14.57 7.34
CA VAL A 28 5.00 15.78 7.61
C VAL A 28 5.24 16.28 9.03
N ALA A 29 5.19 15.41 10.03
CA ALA A 29 5.49 15.81 11.41
C ALA A 29 6.92 16.37 11.58
N SER A 30 7.89 15.82 10.84
CA SER A 30 9.27 16.30 10.87
C SER A 30 9.48 17.64 10.15
N GLU A 31 8.72 17.93 9.10
CA GLU A 31 8.85 19.18 8.32
C GLU A 31 8.18 20.36 9.01
N PHE A 32 7.00 20.13 9.59
CA PHE A 32 6.18 21.19 10.19
C PHE A 32 6.35 21.31 11.72
N GLY A 33 7.00 20.33 12.36
CA GLY A 33 7.24 20.32 13.81
C GLY A 33 6.01 20.01 14.66
N GLU A 34 4.85 19.83 14.04
CA GLU A 34 3.59 19.45 14.69
C GLU A 34 3.08 18.13 14.12
N PRO A 35 2.64 17.19 14.98
CA PRO A 35 2.06 15.94 14.51
C PRO A 35 0.69 16.20 13.87
N LEU A 36 0.39 15.46 12.79
CA LEU A 36 -0.95 15.43 12.23
C LEU A 36 -1.98 15.01 13.29
N PRO A 37 -3.21 15.57 13.27
CA PRO A 37 -4.30 15.07 14.09
C PRO A 37 -4.43 13.55 13.94
N THR A 38 -4.62 12.83 15.06
CA THR A 38 -4.61 11.35 15.05
C THR A 38 -5.58 10.75 14.03
N GLY A 39 -6.74 11.38 13.83
CA GLY A 39 -7.72 10.97 12.83
C GLY A 39 -7.19 11.08 11.39
N GLU A 40 -6.53 12.18 11.04
CA GLU A 40 -5.98 12.41 9.70
C GLU A 40 -4.76 11.52 9.43
N ALA A 41 -3.90 11.33 10.44
CA ALA A 41 -2.78 10.40 10.36
C ALA A 41 -3.27 8.95 10.12
N ALA A 42 -4.24 8.49 10.90
CA ALA A 42 -4.83 7.16 10.74
C ALA A 42 -5.53 7.00 9.38
N PHE A 43 -6.26 8.03 8.94
CA PHE A 43 -6.91 8.03 7.63
C PHE A 43 -5.90 7.95 6.49
N THR A 44 -4.82 8.74 6.55
CA THR A 44 -3.75 8.73 5.55
C THR A 44 -3.14 7.34 5.40
N VAL A 45 -2.76 6.72 6.53
CA VAL A 45 -2.17 5.37 6.55
C VAL A 45 -3.16 4.32 6.03
N LEU A 46 -4.44 4.43 6.39
CA LEU A 46 -5.48 3.52 5.92
C LEU A 46 -5.68 3.64 4.40
N VAL A 47 -5.75 4.86 3.88
CA VAL A 47 -5.93 5.12 2.44
C VAL A 47 -4.75 4.61 1.65
N THR A 48 -3.51 4.90 2.08
CA THR A 48 -2.32 4.40 1.37
C THR A 48 -2.24 2.88 1.39
N MET A 49 -2.65 2.22 2.48
CA MET A 49 -2.74 0.76 2.55
C MET A 49 -3.78 0.19 1.57
N ILE A 50 -4.99 0.76 1.53
CA ILE A 50 -6.06 0.32 0.61
C ILE A 50 -5.65 0.52 -0.84
N VAL A 51 -5.07 1.68 -1.17
CA VAL A 51 -4.58 1.97 -2.53
C VAL A 51 -3.45 1.02 -2.89
N GLY A 52 -2.49 0.79 -1.99
CA GLY A 52 -1.42 -0.20 -2.20
C GLY A 52 -1.98 -1.56 -2.53
N TYR A 53 -2.94 -2.05 -1.74
CA TYR A 53 -3.60 -3.33 -1.98
C TYR A 53 -4.31 -3.38 -3.34
N ALA A 54 -5.07 -2.34 -3.69
CA ALA A 54 -5.77 -2.26 -4.96
C ALA A 54 -4.79 -2.30 -6.14
N VAL A 55 -3.67 -1.57 -6.03
CA VAL A 55 -2.61 -1.54 -7.03
C VAL A 55 -2.00 -2.92 -7.25
N GLY A 56 -1.58 -3.64 -6.20
CA GLY A 56 -1.04 -5.00 -6.39
C GLY A 56 -2.05 -6.00 -6.92
N TRP A 57 -3.32 -5.87 -6.51
CA TRP A 57 -4.39 -6.73 -7.02
C TRP A 57 -4.66 -6.54 -8.53
N LEU A 58 -4.50 -5.31 -9.02
CA LEU A 58 -4.63 -4.93 -10.43
C LEU A 58 -3.38 -5.25 -11.26
N ILE A 59 -2.19 -5.13 -10.68
CA ILE A 59 -0.91 -5.37 -11.38
C ILE A 59 -0.60 -6.86 -11.51
N GLN A 60 -1.01 -7.70 -10.55
CA GLN A 60 -0.73 -9.14 -10.59
C GLN A 60 -1.06 -9.87 -11.91
N PRO A 61 -2.22 -9.65 -12.58
CA PRO A 61 -2.47 -10.25 -13.88
C PRO A 61 -1.46 -9.80 -14.95
N VAL A 62 -0.99 -8.55 -14.90
CA VAL A 62 0.03 -8.04 -15.83
C VAL A 62 1.38 -8.71 -15.58
N ILE A 63 1.79 -8.83 -14.31
CA ILE A 63 3.01 -9.55 -13.92
C ILE A 63 2.96 -11.01 -14.39
N ALA A 64 1.82 -11.68 -14.21
CA ALA A 64 1.65 -13.07 -14.62
C ALA A 64 1.74 -13.28 -16.14
N ILE A 65 1.45 -12.25 -16.95
CA ILE A 65 1.63 -12.28 -18.41
C ILE A 65 3.10 -12.06 -18.78
N MET A 66 3.78 -11.11 -18.13
CA MET A 66 5.17 -10.76 -18.44
C MET A 66 6.18 -11.79 -17.93
N PHE A 67 5.89 -12.44 -16.81
CA PHE A 67 6.76 -13.43 -16.16
C PHE A 67 6.00 -14.74 -15.93
N PRO A 68 5.67 -15.48 -17.02
CA PRO A 68 5.07 -16.79 -16.87
C PRO A 68 6.04 -17.70 -16.09
N GLN A 69 5.57 -18.22 -14.96
CA GLN A 69 6.31 -19.19 -14.17
C GLN A 69 6.36 -20.49 -14.98
N SER A 70 7.49 -20.74 -15.66
CA SER A 70 7.77 -21.96 -16.43
C SER A 70 7.90 -23.18 -15.54
#